data_AF-A0A381I771-F1
#
_entry.id   AF-A0A381I771-F1
#
_cell.length_a   1.000
_cell.length_b   1.000
_cell.length_c   1.000
_cell.angle_alpha   90.00
_cell.angle_beta   90.00
_cell.angle_gamma   90.00
#
_symmetry.space_group_name_H-M   'P 1'
#
loop_
_entity.id
_entity.type
_entity.pdbx_description
1 polymer ?
#
loop_
_entity_poly.entity_id
_entity_poly.type
_entity_poly.pdbx_seq_one_letter_code
_entity_poly.pdbx_strand_id
1 'polypeptide(L)'
;MEAVIFLSIIIALFSILVSCFAIRRVKKQIAEITDALIDVKNGNGNRRILSATNELVAPLAYEINEIVVSYESRLSTVRQTEETNRQLMTSLSHDVRTPLTTLIGYLDAAHKGIVTGKDRDDYIETARRKAHDLKEYI
;
A
#
# COMPACT_ATOMS: atom_id res chain seq x y z
N MET A 1 -5.08 -15.44 -68.39
CA MET A 1 -4.02 -15.38 -67.36
C MET A 1 -3.83 -13.98 -66.82
N GLU A 2 -3.76 -12.94 -67.65
CA GLU A 2 -3.53 -11.55 -67.18
C GLU A 2 -4.60 -11.02 -66.21
N ALA A 3 -5.90 -11.24 -66.49
CA ALA A 3 -6.97 -10.81 -65.59
C ALA A 3 -6.88 -11.43 -64.18
N VAL A 4 -6.39 -12.67 -64.08
CA VAL A 4 -6.19 -13.37 -62.80
C VAL A 4 -5.03 -12.75 -62.03
N ILE A 5 -3.96 -12.35 -62.72
CA ILE A 5 -2.80 -11.67 -62.14
C ILE A 5 -3.19 -10.27 -61.62
N PHE A 6 -3.98 -9.51 -62.40
CA PHE A 6 -4.48 -8.22 -61.93
C PHE A 6 -5.38 -8.35 -60.70
N LEU A 7 -6.29 -9.33 -60.69
CA LEU A 7 -7.18 -9.56 -59.55
C LEU A 7 -6.39 -9.97 -58.30
N SER A 8 -5.38 -10.83 -58.44
CA SER A 8 -4.56 -11.26 -57.29
C SER A 8 -3.76 -10.11 -56.69
N ILE A 9 -3.23 -9.19 -57.52
CA ILE A 9 -2.55 -7.97 -57.06
C ILE A 9 -3.50 -7.07 -56.27
N ILE A 10 -4.73 -6.87 -56.76
CA ILE A 10 -5.73 -6.05 -56.06
C ILE A 10 -6.07 -6.64 -54.68
N ILE A 11 -6.30 -7.95 -54.61
CA ILE A 11 -6.59 -8.65 -53.35
C ILE A 11 -5.40 -8.55 -52.39
N ALA A 12 -4.17 -8.72 -52.89
CA ALA A 12 -2.96 -8.59 -52.08
C ALA A 12 -2.82 -7.17 -51.50
N LEU A 13 -3.00 -6.14 -52.33
CA LEU A 13 -2.97 -4.74 -51.88
C LEU A 13 -4.06 -4.44 -50.86
N PHE A 14 -5.28 -4.94 -51.07
CA PHE A 14 -6.38 -4.78 -50.13
C PHE A 14 -6.09 -5.45 -48.79
N SER A 15 -5.55 -6.68 -48.80
CA SER A 15 -5.14 -7.41 -47.60
C SER A 15 -4.06 -6.66 -46.81
N ILE A 16 -3.07 -6.08 -47.50
CA ILE A 16 -2.02 -5.25 -46.87
C ILE A 16 -2.63 -4.01 -46.22
N LEU A 17 -3.57 -3.34 -46.90
CA LEU A 17 -4.25 -2.15 -46.37
C LEU A 17 -5.04 -2.47 -45.10
N VAL A 18 -5.85 -3.53 -45.11
CA VAL A 18 -6.62 -3.98 -43.95
C VAL A 18 -5.70 -4.35 -42.79
N SER A 19 -4.62 -5.08 -43.07
CA SER A 19 -3.61 -5.46 -42.06
C SER A 19 -2.94 -4.23 -41.44
N CYS A 20 -2.55 -3.26 -42.26
CA CYS A 20 -1.94 -2.02 -41.79
C CYS A 20 -2.90 -1.23 -40.90
N PHE A 21 -4.18 -1.15 -41.28
CA PHE A 21 -5.20 -0.49 -40.48
C PHE A 21 -5.41 -1.19 -39.12
N ALA A 22 -5.51 -2.52 -39.11
CA ALA A 22 -5.63 -3.31 -37.89
C ALA A 22 -4.44 -3.09 -36.94
N ILE A 23 -3.21 -3.13 -37.47
CA ILE A 23 -1.99 -2.90 -36.67
C ILE A 23 -2.00 -1.50 -36.06
N ARG A 24 -2.37 -0.47 -36.84
CA ARG A 24 -2.44 0.91 -36.32
C ARG A 24 -3.47 1.03 -35.21
N ARG A 25 -4.63 0.40 -35.35
CA ARG A 25 -5.68 0.39 -34.31
C ARG A 25 -5.19 -0.27 -33.02
N VAL A 26 -4.58 -1.45 -33.11
CA VAL A 26 -4.02 -2.16 -31.95
C VAL A 26 -2.91 -1.35 -31.28
N LYS A 27 -2.00 -0.76 -32.06
CA LYS A 27 -0.95 0.11 -31.51
C LYS A 27 -1.53 1.28 -30.72
N LYS A 28 -2.60 1.90 -31.22
CA LYS A 28 -3.28 2.99 -30.50
C LYS A 28 -3.88 2.50 -29.18
N GLN A 29 -4.56 1.35 -29.19
CA GLN A 29 -5.14 0.77 -27.96
C GLN A 29 -4.05 0.42 -26.92
N ILE A 30 -2.91 -0.12 -27.35
CA ILE A 30 -1.78 -0.39 -26.46
C ILE A 30 -1.21 0.91 -25.87
N ALA A 31 -1.14 1.99 -26.65
CA ALA A 31 -0.71 3.29 -26.14
C ALA A 31 -1.68 3.81 -25.07
N GLU A 32 -3.00 3.70 -25.28
CA GLU A 32 -4.02 4.09 -24.29
C GLU A 32 -3.93 3.26 -23.00
N ILE A 33 -3.65 1.95 -23.11
CA ILE A 33 -3.35 1.09 -21.95
C ILE A 33 -2.11 1.58 -21.20
N THR A 34 -1.06 1.94 -21.94
CA THR A 34 0.20 2.41 -21.38
C THR A 34 0.01 3.72 -20.61
N ASP A 35 -0.75 4.66 -21.17
CA ASP A 35 -1.07 5.93 -20.51
C ASP A 35 -1.86 5.70 -19.22
N ALA A 36 -2.87 4.82 -19.25
CA ALA A 36 -3.62 4.45 -18.05
C ALA A 36 -2.72 3.81 -16.98
N LEU A 37 -1.77 2.97 -17.36
CA LEU A 37 -0.80 2.39 -16.43
C LEU A 37 0.17 3.41 -15.86
N ILE A 38 0.55 4.44 -16.62
CA ILE A 38 1.35 5.56 -16.10
C ILE A 38 0.57 6.31 -15.02
N ASP A 39 -0.73 6.55 -15.22
CA ASP A 39 -1.59 7.16 -14.20
C ASP A 39 -1.67 6.30 -12.92
N VAL A 40 -1.86 4.99 -13.08
CA VAL A 40 -1.87 4.04 -11.94
C VAL A 40 -0.53 4.06 -11.20
N LYS A 41 0.59 4.03 -11.93
CA LYS A 41 1.94 4.13 -11.35
C LYS A 41 2.15 5.43 -10.58
N ASN A 42 1.54 6.52 -11.03
CA ASN A 42 1.59 7.82 -10.36
C ASN A 42 0.62 7.92 -9.15
N GLY A 43 -0.05 6.83 -8.79
CA GLY A 43 -0.90 6.73 -7.60
C GLY A 43 -2.40 6.84 -7.88
N ASN A 44 -2.83 6.93 -9.14
CA ASN A 44 -4.24 6.91 -9.51
C ASN A 44 -4.74 5.48 -9.81
N GLY A 45 -4.83 4.64 -8.77
CA GLY A 45 -5.37 3.28 -8.87
C GLY A 45 -6.84 3.18 -9.26
N ASN A 46 -7.57 4.31 -9.33
CA ASN A 46 -8.95 4.38 -9.81
C ASN A 46 -9.05 4.48 -11.34
N ARG A 47 -7.94 4.75 -12.02
CA ARG A 47 -7.91 4.74 -13.49
C ARG A 47 -8.27 3.32 -13.99
N ARG A 48 -9.17 3.26 -14.96
CA ARG A 48 -9.58 2.01 -15.62
C ARG A 48 -9.23 2.07 -17.09
N ILE A 49 -8.70 0.96 -17.59
CA ILE A 49 -8.50 0.75 -19.01
C ILE A 49 -9.84 0.36 -19.61
N LEU A 50 -10.32 1.13 -20.58
CA LEU A 50 -11.56 0.86 -21.29
C LEU A 50 -11.23 0.17 -22.62
N SER A 51 -11.83 -1.00 -22.86
CA SER A 51 -11.74 -1.68 -24.15
C SER A 51 -13.07 -2.37 -24.44
N ALA A 52 -13.52 -2.26 -25.70
CA ALA A 52 -14.74 -2.91 -26.15
C ALA A 52 -14.49 -4.42 -26.32
N THR A 53 -15.48 -5.25 -26.01
CA THR A 53 -15.33 -6.72 -25.95
C THR A 53 -14.84 -7.36 -27.26
N ASN A 54 -15.05 -6.70 -28.40
CA ASN A 54 -14.63 -7.17 -29.72
C ASN A 54 -13.21 -6.73 -30.11
N GLU A 55 -12.50 -6.01 -29.24
CA GLU A 55 -11.15 -5.55 -29.52
C GLU A 55 -10.12 -6.60 -29.15
N LEU A 56 -9.05 -6.68 -29.95
CA LEU A 56 -7.98 -7.67 -29.75
C LEU A 56 -7.29 -7.53 -28.38
N VAL A 57 -7.26 -6.32 -27.82
CA VAL A 57 -6.64 -6.05 -26.52
C VAL A 57 -7.60 -6.16 -25.33
N ALA A 58 -8.88 -6.44 -25.55
CA ALA A 58 -9.88 -6.41 -24.49
C ALA A 58 -9.58 -7.38 -23.33
N PRO A 59 -9.19 -8.65 -23.58
CA PRO A 59 -8.80 -9.56 -22.50
C PRO A 59 -7.62 -9.01 -21.67
N LEU A 60 -6.62 -8.43 -22.33
CA LEU A 60 -5.47 -7.82 -21.66
C LEU A 60 -5.89 -6.63 -20.80
N ALA A 61 -6.78 -5.77 -21.31
CA ALA A 61 -7.31 -4.64 -20.56
C ALA A 61 -8.06 -5.08 -19.29
N TYR A 62 -8.85 -6.15 -19.37
CA TYR A 62 -9.61 -6.67 -18.22
C TYR A 62 -8.68 -7.27 -17.16
N GLU A 63 -7.74 -8.12 -17.55
CA GLU A 63 -6.75 -8.71 -16.64
C GLU A 63 -5.93 -7.63 -15.92
N ILE A 64 -5.47 -6.60 -16.64
CA ILE A 64 -4.74 -5.49 -16.03
C ILE A 64 -5.62 -4.76 -15.02
N ASN A 65 -6.88 -4.48 -15.35
CA ASN A 65 -7.78 -3.82 -14.41
C ASN A 65 -7.99 -4.65 -13.14
N GLU A 66 -8.12 -5.98 -13.24
CA GLU A 66 -8.22 -6.86 -12.07
C GLU A 66 -6.96 -6.83 -11.21
N ILE A 67 -5.78 -6.83 -11.83
CA ILE A 67 -4.50 -6.69 -11.13
C ILE A 67 -4.45 -5.36 -10.36
N VAL A 68 -4.85 -4.25 -11.00
CA VAL A 68 -4.87 -2.92 -10.36
C VAL A 68 -5.82 -2.91 -9.17
N VAL A 69 -7.03 -3.48 -9.30
CA VAL A 69 -7.99 -3.58 -8.20
C VAL A 69 -7.46 -4.40 -7.04
N SER A 70 -6.88 -5.57 -7.32
CA SER A 70 -6.29 -6.45 -6.31
C SER A 70 -5.11 -5.78 -5.59
N TYR A 71 -4.27 -5.07 -6.33
CA TYR A 71 -3.15 -4.31 -5.78
C TYR A 71 -3.61 -3.19 -4.84
N GLU A 72 -4.59 -2.37 -5.26
CA GLU A 72 -5.15 -1.31 -4.42
C GLU A 72 -5.81 -1.85 -3.16
N SER A 73 -6.53 -2.97 -3.25
CA SER A 73 -7.12 -3.64 -2.08
C SER A 73 -6.04 -4.08 -1.10
N ARG A 74 -4.97 -4.72 -1.58
CA ARG A 74 -3.83 -5.13 -0.73
C ARG A 74 -3.14 -3.93 -0.09
N LEU A 75 -2.91 -2.86 -0.85
CA LEU A 75 -2.30 -1.64 -0.36
C LEU A 75 -3.15 -0.98 0.74
N SER A 76 -4.46 -0.98 0.59
CA SER A 76 -5.39 -0.51 1.63
C SER A 76 -5.25 -1.32 2.92
N THR A 77 -5.19 -2.65 2.82
CA THR A 77 -5.01 -3.53 3.99
C THR A 77 -3.68 -3.28 4.70
N VAL A 78 -2.60 -3.08 3.94
CA VAL A 78 -1.28 -2.74 4.51
C VAL A 78 -1.36 -1.43 5.26
N ARG A 79 -1.92 -0.37 4.66
CA ARG A 79 -2.09 0.93 5.32
C ARG A 79 -2.91 0.85 6.60
N GLN A 80 -3.99 0.07 6.59
CA GLN A 80 -4.81 -0.14 7.78
C GLN A 80 -4.06 -0.90 8.88
N THR A 81 -3.23 -1.87 8.50
CA THR A 81 -2.38 -2.62 9.43
C THR A 81 -1.31 -1.71 10.04
N GLU A 82 -0.66 -0.87 9.23
CA GLU A 82 0.32 0.11 9.70
C GLU A 82 -0.31 1.11 10.68
N GLU A 83 -1.49 1.66 10.37
CA GLU A 83 -2.17 2.60 11.26
C GLU A 83 -2.60 1.92 12.57
N THR A 84 -3.10 0.68 12.50
CA THR A 84 -3.44 -0.10 13.71
C THR A 84 -2.20 -0.33 14.56
N ASN A 85 -1.08 -0.72 13.95
CA ASN A 85 0.19 -0.91 14.67
C ASN A 85 0.69 0.41 15.28
N ARG A 86 0.58 1.53 14.55
CA ARG A 86 0.94 2.85 15.07
C ARG A 86 0.10 3.25 16.29
N GLN A 87 -1.19 2.96 16.26
CA GLN A 87 -2.10 3.20 17.38
C GLN A 87 -1.74 2.32 18.59
N LEU A 88 -1.48 1.03 18.36
CA LEU A 88 -1.04 0.09 19.41
C LEU A 88 0.27 0.54 20.06
N MET A 89 1.26 0.95 19.27
CA MET A 89 2.53 1.46 19.80
C MET A 89 2.34 2.77 20.58
N THR A 90 1.42 3.62 20.14
CA THR A 90 1.10 4.87 20.84
C THR A 90 0.41 4.60 22.18
N SER A 91 -0.56 3.68 22.22
CA SER A 91 -1.24 3.29 23.47
C SER A 91 -0.28 2.60 24.43
N LEU A 92 0.55 1.67 23.94
CA LEU A 92 1.57 1.01 24.76
C LEU A 92 2.56 2.03 25.34
N SER A 93 2.99 3.00 24.53
CA SER A 93 3.89 4.07 25.00
C SER A 93 3.26 4.92 26.10
N HIS A 94 1.96 5.20 26.02
CA HIS A 94 1.23 5.93 27.06
C HIS A 94 1.14 5.11 28.35
N ASP A 95 0.80 3.82 28.23
CA ASP A 95 0.61 2.91 29.36
C ASP A 95 1.91 2.60 30.08
N VAL A 96 3.06 2.61 29.38
CA VAL A 96 4.40 2.49 29.97
C VAL A 96 4.86 3.80 30.61
N ARG A 97 4.56 4.96 29.99
CA ARG A 97 5.03 6.27 30.49
C ARG A 97 4.50 6.59 31.88
N THR A 98 3.22 6.34 32.12
CA THR A 98 2.56 6.65 33.40
C THR A 98 3.25 6.01 34.62
N PRO A 99 3.39 4.67 34.70
CA PRO A 99 4.08 4.03 35.82
C PRO A 99 5.57 4.39 35.88
N LEU A 100 6.22 4.61 34.73
CA LEU A 100 7.63 5.03 34.68
C LEU A 100 7.82 6.43 35.30
N THR A 101 6.96 7.39 34.98
CA THR A 101 7.00 8.74 35.60
C THR A 101 6.78 8.66 37.10
N THR A 102 5.81 7.84 37.55
CA THR A 102 5.56 7.62 38.99
C THR A 102 6.77 7.00 39.68
N LEU A 103 7.39 5.98 39.07
CA LEU A 103 8.59 5.32 39.58
C LEU A 103 9.76 6.31 39.72
N ILE A 104 10.01 7.12 38.69
CA ILE A 104 11.05 8.17 38.72
C ILE A 104 10.74 9.18 39.83
N GLY A 105 9.49 9.59 40.00
CA GLY A 105 9.08 10.52 41.06
C GLY A 105 9.38 10.00 42.48
N TYR A 106 9.09 8.72 42.76
CA TYR A 106 9.42 8.10 44.05
C TYR A 106 10.94 8.04 44.28
N LEU A 107 11.71 7.68 43.26
CA LEU A 107 13.18 7.64 43.36
C LEU A 107 13.78 9.04 43.54
N ASP A 108 13.28 10.05 42.83
CA ASP A 108 13.74 11.43 42.94
C ASP A 108 13.50 12.00 44.34
N ALA A 109 12.32 11.74 44.93
CA ALA A 109 12.01 12.18 46.29
C ALA A 109 12.94 11.55 47.33
N ALA A 110 13.23 10.26 47.18
CA ALA A 110 14.18 9.54 48.04
C ALA A 110 15.64 9.99 47.84
N HIS A 111 16.03 10.31 46.59
CA HIS A 111 17.40 10.71 46.25
C HIS A 111 17.71 12.15 46.68
N LYS A 112 16.77 13.08 46.48
CA LYS A 112 16.90 14.51 46.85
C LYS A 112 16.76 14.75 48.36
N GLY A 113 16.50 13.71 49.16
CA GLY A 113 16.30 13.83 50.60
C GLY A 113 15.00 14.53 51.00
N ILE A 114 14.01 14.59 50.10
CA ILE A 114 12.69 15.16 50.37
C ILE A 114 11.96 14.31 51.41
N VAL A 115 12.19 13.00 51.39
CA VAL A 115 11.75 12.02 52.40
C VAL A 115 12.97 11.40 53.10
N THR A 116 12.87 11.12 54.39
CA THR A 116 13.99 10.63 55.22
C THR A 116 13.57 9.47 56.14
N GLY A 117 14.55 8.72 56.64
CA GLY A 117 14.30 7.59 57.54
C GLY A 117 13.39 6.52 56.91
N LYS A 118 12.36 6.11 57.66
CA LYS A 118 11.42 5.06 57.25
C LYS A 118 10.67 5.39 55.95
N ASP A 119 10.27 6.64 55.76
CA ASP A 119 9.52 7.07 54.56
C ASP A 119 10.37 6.94 53.29
N ARG A 120 11.69 7.15 53.41
CA ARG A 120 12.62 6.95 52.29
C ARG A 120 12.66 5.49 51.85
N ASP A 121 12.71 4.57 52.80
CA ASP A 121 12.75 3.13 52.50
C ASP A 121 11.42 2.65 51.88
N ASP A 122 10.28 3.18 52.36
CA ASP A 122 8.95 2.90 51.80
C ASP A 122 8.81 3.42 50.36
N TYR A 123 9.38 4.59 50.05
CA TYR A 123 9.40 5.16 48.69
C TYR A 123 10.25 4.30 47.72
N ILE A 124 11.41 3.84 48.16
CA ILE A 124 12.28 2.95 47.38
C ILE A 124 11.59 1.62 47.09
N GLU A 125 10.94 1.02 48.09
CA GLU A 125 10.22 -0.25 47.91
C GLU A 125 8.99 -0.08 47.01
N THR A 126 8.30 1.06 47.08
CA THR A 126 7.20 1.39 46.16
C THR A 126 7.69 1.54 44.72
N ALA A 127 8.81 2.24 44.51
CA ALA A 127 9.43 2.36 43.19
C ALA A 127 9.86 0.99 42.64
N ARG A 128 10.47 0.14 43.48
CA ARG A 128 10.87 -1.23 43.13
C ARG A 128 9.67 -2.09 42.73
N ARG A 129 8.57 -2.03 43.48
CA ARG A 129 7.33 -2.74 43.14
C ARG A 129 6.78 -2.29 41.79
N LYS A 130 6.69 -0.97 41.56
CA LYS A 130 6.27 -0.41 40.27
C LYS A 130 7.17 -0.83 39.10
N ALA A 131 8.47 -1.02 39.34
CA ALA A 131 9.40 -1.53 38.34
C ALA A 131 9.09 -2.97 37.96
N HIS A 132 8.77 -3.81 38.96
CA HIS A 132 8.38 -5.20 38.75
C HIS A 132 7.02 -5.31 38.05
N ASP A 133 6.02 -4.54 38.48
CA ASP A 133 4.71 -4.49 37.84
C ASP A 133 4.84 -4.11 36.36
N LEU A 134 5.68 -3.11 36.04
CA LEU A 134 5.93 -2.68 34.67
C LEU A 134 6.66 -3.75 33.85
N LYS A 135 7.62 -4.47 34.45
CA LYS A 135 8.32 -5.58 33.78
C LYS A 135 7.40 -6.76 33.47
N GLU A 136 6.36 -6.98 34.26
CA GLU A 136 5.39 -8.06 34.03
C GLU A 136 4.31 -7.66 32.99
N TYR A 137 4.10 -6.36 32.79
CA TYR A 137 3.17 -5.81 31.80
C TYR A 137 3.72 -5.77 30.35
N ILE A 138 5.04 -5.72 30.20
CA ILE A 138 5.77 -5.65 28.91
C ILE A 138 6.28 -7.03 28.52
#